data_AF-A0A6L3X563-F1
#
_entry.id   AF-A0A6L3X563-F1
#
_cell.length_a   1.000
_cell.length_b   1.000
_cell.length_c   1.000
_cell.angle_alpha   90.00
_cell.angle_beta   90.00
_cell.angle_gamma   90.00
#
_symmetry.space_group_name_H-M   'P 1'
#
loop_
_entity.id
_entity.type
_entity.pdbx_description
1 polymer ?
#
loop_
_entity_poly.entity_id
_entity_poly.type
_entity_poly.pdbx_seq_one_letter_code
_entity_poly.pdbx_strand_id
1 'polypeptide(L)' 'PENGHVGRQSLGANLRRCLICDEPAHACSRSRNHPAEQVVSRVEKMIDDWFARD' A
#
# COMPACT_ATOMS: atom_id res chain seq x y z
N PRO A 1 -9.77 -19.40 7.58
CA PRO A 1 -9.24 -19.60 8.95
C PRO A 1 -10.42 -19.83 9.89
N GLU A 2 -10.34 -20.86 10.73
CA GLU A 2 -11.44 -21.22 11.64
C GLU A 2 -11.71 -20.14 12.71
N ASN A 3 -10.80 -19.16 12.86
CA ASN A 3 -10.84 -18.09 13.88
C ASN A 3 -10.79 -16.65 13.32
N GLY A 4 -11.35 -16.39 12.13
CA GLY A 4 -11.48 -15.02 11.59
C GLY A 4 -10.42 -14.61 10.55
N HIS A 5 -10.28 -13.30 10.29
CA HIS A 5 -9.38 -12.79 9.24
C HIS A 5 -7.90 -12.94 9.62
N VAL A 6 -7.09 -13.51 8.71
CA VAL A 6 -5.62 -13.50 8.85
C VAL A 6 -5.12 -12.11 8.47
N GLY A 7 -4.63 -11.39 9.47
CA GLY A 7 -3.99 -10.09 9.31
C GLY A 7 -2.49 -10.21 9.06
N ARG A 8 -1.86 -9.10 8.67
CA ARG A 8 -0.38 -9.03 8.57
C ARG A 8 0.29 -9.21 9.93
N GLN A 9 -0.26 -8.57 10.95
CA GLN A 9 0.27 -8.63 12.31
C GLN A 9 0.21 -10.05 12.89
N SER A 10 -0.83 -10.84 12.60
CA SER A 10 -0.90 -12.25 13.03
C SER A 10 0.16 -13.13 12.37
N LEU A 11 0.78 -12.67 11.29
CA LEU A 11 1.89 -13.34 10.60
C LEU A 11 3.26 -12.72 10.97
N GLY A 12 3.32 -11.83 11.97
CA GLY A 12 4.54 -11.12 12.35
C GLY A 12 4.99 -10.05 11.33
N ALA A 13 4.17 -9.74 10.32
CA ALA A 13 4.49 -8.76 9.30
C ALA A 13 4.06 -7.35 9.71
N ASN A 14 4.86 -6.37 9.28
CA ASN A 14 4.52 -4.96 9.41
C ASN A 14 3.26 -4.60 8.62
N LEU A 15 2.57 -3.55 9.07
CA LEU A 15 1.50 -2.92 8.29
C LEU A 15 2.04 -2.47 6.93
N ARG A 16 1.15 -2.49 5.93
CA ARG A 16 1.49 -1.89 4.63
C ARG A 16 1.70 -0.39 4.83
N ARG A 17 2.80 0.13 4.28
CA ARG A 17 3.05 1.57 4.19
C ARG A 17 2.33 2.17 2.99
N CYS A 18 1.86 3.40 3.13
CA CYS A 18 1.23 4.15 2.05
C CYS A 18 2.26 4.45 0.96
N LEU A 19 1.90 4.23 -0.30
CA LEU A 19 2.81 4.49 -1.43
C LEU A 19 3.14 5.98 -1.61
N ILE A 20 2.34 6.87 -0.99
CA ILE A 20 2.47 8.33 -1.12
C ILE A 20 3.25 8.94 0.06
N CYS A 21 2.94 8.56 1.29
CA CYS A 21 3.46 9.20 2.50
C CYS A 21 4.08 8.26 3.52
N ASP A 22 4.21 6.96 3.20
CA ASP A 22 4.74 5.91 4.08
C ASP A 22 4.01 5.64 5.41
N GLU A 23 3.04 6.46 5.80
CA GLU A 23 2.11 6.21 6.91
C GLU A 23 1.32 4.89 6.73
N PRO A 24 0.69 4.33 7.78
CA PRO A 24 -0.09 3.09 7.65
C PRO A 24 -1.16 3.18 6.55
N ALA A 25 -1.02 2.37 5.49
CA ALA A 25 -1.83 2.48 4.28
C ALA A 25 -3.34 2.35 4.53
N HIS A 26 -3.74 1.53 5.51
CA HIS A 26 -5.14 1.35 5.87
C HIS A 26 -5.77 2.64 6.44
N ALA A 27 -4.99 3.47 7.16
CA ALA A 27 -5.45 4.75 7.66
C ALA A 27 -5.69 5.72 6.51
N CYS A 28 -4.71 5.88 5.60
CA CYS A 28 -4.84 6.75 4.43
C CYS A 28 -6.00 6.36 3.51
N SER A 29 -6.24 5.05 3.31
CA SER A 29 -7.37 4.55 2.52
C SER A 29 -8.71 4.88 3.18
N ARG A 30 -8.83 4.67 4.49
CA ARG A 30 -10.07 4.92 5.24
C ARG A 30 -10.43 6.40 5.28
N SER A 31 -9.46 7.28 5.47
CA SER A 31 -9.68 8.73 5.55
C SER A 31 -9.68 9.43 4.18
N ARG A 32 -9.32 8.72 3.11
CA ARG A 32 -9.11 9.30 1.76
C ARG A 32 -8.10 10.46 1.80
N ASN A 33 -6.99 10.28 2.53
CA ASN A 33 -5.94 11.29 2.66
C ASN A 33 -5.29 11.69 1.32
N HIS A 34 -5.40 10.83 0.30
CA HIS A 34 -4.83 11.05 -1.02
C HIS A 34 -5.89 10.81 -2.09
N PRO A 35 -5.88 11.59 -3.18
CA PRO A 35 -6.68 11.28 -4.37
C PRO A 35 -6.35 9.89 -4.91
N ALA A 36 -7.35 9.21 -5.45
CA ALA A 36 -7.17 7.87 -6.01
C ALA A 36 -6.19 7.90 -7.20
N GLU A 37 -6.25 8.93 -8.06
CA GLU A 37 -5.33 9.04 -9.19
C GLU A 37 -3.86 9.12 -8.74
N GLN A 38 -3.58 9.78 -7.60
CA GLN A 38 -2.21 9.90 -7.10
C GLN A 38 -1.61 8.53 -6.74
N VAL A 39 -2.42 7.65 -6.15
CA VAL A 39 -2.01 6.28 -5.80
C VAL A 39 -1.79 5.45 -7.06
N VAL A 40 -2.67 5.57 -8.05
CA VAL A 40 -2.54 4.86 -9.34
C VAL A 40 -1.27 5.28 -10.06
N SER A 41 -1.05 6.59 -10.23
CA SER A 41 0.16 7.11 -10.88
C SER A 41 1.45 6.71 -10.15
N ARG A 42 1.41 6.59 -8.82
CA ARG A 42 2.56 6.10 -8.05
C ARG A 42 2.88 4.63 -8.37
N VAL A 43 1.86 3.79 -8.55
CA VAL A 43 2.02 2.38 -8.94
C VAL A 43 2.57 2.27 -10.36
N GLU A 44 1.99 2.99 -11.32
CA GLU A 44 2.45 3.04 -12.72
C GLU A 44 3.94 3.44 -12.77
N LYS A 45 4.31 4.50 -12.04
CA LYS A 45 5.71 4.92 -11.93
C LYS A 45 6.63 3.81 -11.39
N MET A 46 6.21 3.03 -10.40
CA MET A 46 7.03 1.93 -9.87
C MET A 46 7.27 0.84 -10.92
N ILE A 47 6.27 0.59 -11.77
CA ILE A 47 6.34 -0.38 -12.86
C ILE A 47 7.27 0.15 -13.96
N ASP A 48 7.09 1.41 -14.36
CA ASP A 48 7.92 2.06 -15.38
C ASP A 48 9.39 2.16 -14.92
N ASP A 49 9.63 2.59 -13.67
CA ASP A 49 10.97 2.67 -13.08
C ASP A 49 11.66 1.28 -13.05
N TRP A 50 10.89 0.19 -12.94
CA TRP A 50 11.43 -1.17 -13.01
C TRP A 50 11.84 -1.54 -14.44
N PHE A 51 11.00 -1.25 -15.43
CA PHE A 51 11.32 -1.54 -16.83
C PHE A 51 12.43 -0.66 -17.41
N ALA A 52 12.55 0.59 -16.94
CA ALA A 52 13.60 1.52 -17.38
C ALA A 52 14.98 1.25 -16.75
N ARG A 53 15.07 0.32 -15.81
CA ARG A 53 16.33 -0.07 -15.14
C ARG A 53 17.15 -1.07 -15.97
N ASP A 54 16.51 -1.80 -16.88
CA ASP A 54 17.12 -2.71 -17.87
C ASP A 54 17.41 -1.97 -19.20
#